data_AF-A0A659UN16-F1
#
_entry.id   AF-A0A659UN16-F1
#
_cell.length_a   1.000
_cell.length_b   1.000
_cell.length_c   1.000
_cell.angle_alpha   90.00
_cell.angle_beta   90.00
_cell.angle_gamma   90.00
#
_symmetry.space_group_name_H-M   'P 1'
#
loop_
_entity.id
_entity.type
_entity.pdbx_description
1 polymer ?
#
loop_
_entity_poly.entity_id
_entity_poly.type
_entity_poly.pdbx_seq_one_letter_code
_entity_poly.pdbx_strand_id
1 'polypeptide(L)'
;MSASFRPSLPVLIRREHASPAIKLAAPAAALGAATLLNLGLYLLMGRDPVAVFQAMLLEPFLSWASFSEVLLKMGPLLLIAQGLAIGFRAKIFNIGAEGQFILGAIFASAIPIWLPQAT
;
A
#
# COMPACT_ATOMS: atom_id res chain seq x y z
N MET A 1 -35.28 18.89 36.83
CA MET A 1 -33.92 18.73 37.42
C MET A 1 -33.15 17.79 36.52
N SER A 2 -32.28 18.30 35.65
CA SER A 2 -31.46 17.48 34.76
C SER A 2 -30.13 17.18 35.45
N ALA A 3 -29.87 15.92 35.78
CA ALA A 3 -28.62 15.50 36.38
C ALA A 3 -27.50 15.59 35.33
N SER A 4 -26.54 16.47 35.57
CA SER A 4 -25.32 16.63 34.79
C SER A 4 -24.45 15.38 34.95
N PHE A 5 -24.52 14.46 33.99
CA PHE A 5 -23.63 13.29 33.94
C PHE A 5 -22.23 13.76 33.50
N ARG A 6 -21.31 13.92 34.46
CA ARG A 6 -19.89 14.12 34.19
C ARG A 6 -19.21 12.75 34.10
N PRO A 7 -18.75 12.30 32.92
CA PRO A 7 -18.02 11.04 32.83
C PRO A 7 -16.72 11.15 33.65
N SER A 8 -16.45 10.13 34.47
CA SER A 8 -15.27 10.02 35.33
C SER A 8 -13.98 9.69 34.56
N LEU A 9 -14.11 9.33 33.28
CA LEU A 9 -13.00 9.00 32.39
C LEU A 9 -12.95 9.97 31.20
N PRO A 10 -11.75 10.27 30.67
CA PRO A 10 -11.61 11.07 29.47
C PRO A 10 -12.34 10.37 28.31
N VAL A 11 -13.34 11.05 27.75
CA VAL A 11 -14.05 10.58 26.56
C VAL A 11 -13.16 10.81 25.35
N LEU A 12 -12.80 9.75 24.65
CA LEU A 12 -12.05 9.84 23.40
C LEU A 12 -12.96 10.41 22.31
N ILE A 13 -12.70 11.66 21.93
CA ILE A 13 -13.40 12.33 20.82
C ILE A 13 -12.62 12.07 19.54
N ARG A 14 -13.32 11.63 18.48
CA ARG A 14 -12.72 11.45 17.16
C ARG A 14 -12.17 12.79 16.67
N ARG A 15 -10.87 12.82 16.34
CA ARG A 15 -10.25 13.97 15.68
C ARG A 15 -10.61 13.98 14.20
N GLU A 16 -10.99 15.14 13.67
CA GLU A 16 -11.28 15.30 12.23
C GLU A 16 -10.03 15.26 11.36
N HIS A 17 -8.89 15.66 11.92
CA HIS A 17 -7.60 15.65 11.25
C HIS A 17 -6.54 14.88 12.03
N ALA A 18 -5.79 14.04 11.33
CA ALA A 18 -4.58 13.45 11.87
C ALA A 18 -3.52 14.53 12.13
N SER A 19 -2.74 14.38 13.20
CA SER A 19 -1.61 15.27 13.48
C SER A 19 -0.55 15.15 12.37
N PRO A 20 0.24 16.21 12.09
CA PRO A 20 1.31 16.16 11.09
C PRO A 20 2.31 15.02 11.37
N ALA A 21 2.64 14.81 12.64
CA ALA A 21 3.51 13.72 13.08
C ALA A 21 2.98 12.35 12.67
N ILE A 22 1.68 12.07 12.89
CA ILE A 22 1.07 10.80 12.51
C ILE A 22 0.94 10.66 10.99
N LYS A 23 0.68 11.75 10.26
CA LYS A 23 0.64 11.71 8.79
C LYS A 23 1.97 11.25 8.19
N LEU A 24 3.09 11.66 8.78
CA LEU A 24 4.43 11.27 8.34
C LEU A 24 4.85 9.90 8.90
N ALA A 25 4.51 9.61 10.15
CA ALA A 25 4.89 8.36 10.80
C ALA A 25 4.07 7.16 10.31
N ALA A 26 2.82 7.36 9.90
CA ALA A 26 1.93 6.25 9.55
C ALA A 26 2.44 5.39 8.37
N PRO A 27 2.92 5.96 7.24
CA PRO A 27 3.50 5.15 6.17
C PRO A 27 4.74 4.36 6.61
N ALA A 28 5.63 4.97 7.41
CA ALA A 28 6.82 4.30 7.93
C ALA A 28 6.46 3.17 8.91
N ALA A 29 5.49 3.40 9.79
CA ALA A 29 4.97 2.39 10.71
C ALA A 29 4.29 1.24 9.96
N ALA A 30 3.51 1.54 8.92
CA ALA A 30 2.89 0.54 8.07
C ALA A 30 3.92 -0.31 7.33
N LEU A 31 4.95 0.31 6.77
CA LEU A 31 6.08 -0.40 6.14
C LEU A 31 6.77 -1.32 7.15
N GLY A 32 7.14 -0.81 8.33
CA GLY A 32 7.78 -1.60 9.37
C GLY A 32 6.92 -2.78 9.83
N ALA A 33 5.63 -2.55 10.07
CA ALA A 33 4.70 -3.61 10.47
C ALA A 33 4.55 -4.68 9.37
N ALA A 34 4.39 -4.27 8.11
CA ALA A 34 4.29 -5.19 6.97
C ALA A 34 5.56 -6.04 6.81
N THR A 35 6.74 -5.42 6.93
CA THR A 35 8.02 -6.13 6.89
C THR A 35 8.12 -7.15 8.03
N LEU A 36 7.83 -6.75 9.28
CA LEU A 36 7.90 -7.66 10.42
C LEU A 36 6.96 -8.86 10.29
N LEU A 37 5.72 -8.62 9.84
CA LEU A 37 4.75 -9.70 9.61
C LEU A 37 5.23 -10.65 8.50
N ASN A 38 5.79 -10.12 7.43
CA ASN A 38 6.34 -10.91 6.33
C ASN A 38 7.51 -11.78 6.82
N LEU A 39 8.49 -11.20 7.52
CA LEU A 39 9.61 -11.96 8.09
C LEU A 39 9.14 -13.05 9.06
N GLY A 40 8.16 -12.74 9.91
CA GLY A 40 7.53 -13.72 10.81
C GLY A 40 6.88 -14.88 10.05
N LEU A 41 6.16 -14.59 8.97
CA LEU A 41 5.55 -15.61 8.12
C LEU A 41 6.61 -16.54 7.49
N TYR A 42 7.68 -15.98 6.93
CA TYR A 42 8.73 -16.78 6.30
C TYR A 42 9.52 -17.61 7.31
N LEU A 43 9.72 -17.10 8.53
CA LEU A 43 10.26 -17.88 9.65
C LEU A 43 9.38 -19.08 9.97
N LEU A 44 8.05 -18.90 10.05
CA LEU A 44 7.10 -20.00 10.28
C LEU A 44 7.11 -21.03 9.14
N MET A 45 7.41 -20.61 7.92
CA MET A 45 7.56 -21.48 6.75
C MET A 45 8.93 -22.19 6.68
N GLY A 46 9.82 -21.97 7.66
CA GLY A 46 11.17 -22.54 7.68
C GLY A 46 12.08 -21.96 6.60
N ARG A 47 11.79 -20.76 6.10
CA ARG A 47 12.59 -20.05 5.11
C ARG A 47 13.47 -19.00 5.79
N ASP A 48 14.60 -18.67 5.17
CA ASP A 48 15.48 -17.61 5.67
C ASP A 48 14.80 -16.24 5.53
N PRO A 49 14.44 -15.55 6.64
CA PRO A 49 13.83 -14.23 6.57
C PRO A 49 14.82 -13.17 6.09
N VAL A 50 16.13 -13.35 6.31
CA VAL A 50 17.14 -12.36 5.91
C VAL A 50 17.21 -12.30 4.39
N ALA A 51 17.22 -13.44 3.72
CA ALA A 51 17.13 -13.50 2.26
C ALA A 51 15.88 -12.80 1.71
N VAL A 52 14.72 -12.94 2.35
CA VAL A 52 13.48 -12.25 1.93
C VAL A 52 13.58 -10.75 2.13
N PHE A 53 14.10 -10.30 3.27
CA PHE A 53 14.35 -8.90 3.53
C PHE A 53 15.28 -8.30 2.46
N GLN A 54 16.38 -8.98 2.16
CA GLN A 54 17.34 -8.56 1.13
C GLN A 54 16.69 -8.47 -0.24
N ALA A 55 15.97 -9.51 -0.67
CA ALA A 55 15.31 -9.57 -1.96
C ALA A 55 14.21 -8.51 -2.13
N MET A 56 13.43 -8.24 -1.09
CA MET A 56 12.28 -7.33 -1.20
C MET A 56 12.64 -5.86 -0.97
N LEU A 57 13.59 -5.56 -0.08
CA LEU A 57 13.87 -4.19 0.36
C LEU A 57 15.24 -3.65 -0.05
N LEU A 58 16.23 -4.51 -0.32
CA LEU A 58 17.58 -4.05 -0.67
C LEU A 58 17.88 -4.22 -2.16
N GLU A 59 17.71 -5.42 -2.70
CA GLU A 59 18.00 -5.73 -4.11
C GLU A 59 17.40 -4.74 -5.13
N PRO A 60 16.18 -4.20 -4.95
CA PRO A 60 15.61 -3.23 -5.88
C PRO A 60 16.43 -1.93 -6.00
N PHE A 61 17.30 -1.63 -5.03
CA PHE A 61 18.12 -0.43 -4.99
C PHE A 61 19.61 -0.67 -5.27
N LEU A 62 20.03 -1.94 -5.44
CA LEU A 62 21.44 -2.28 -5.63
C LEU A 62 21.94 -2.09 -7.06
N SER A 63 21.04 -1.97 -8.04
CA SER A 63 21.42 -1.74 -9.44
C SER A 63 20.48 -0.75 -10.13
N TRP A 64 20.99 -0.07 -11.16
CA TRP A 64 20.17 0.85 -11.95
C TRP A 64 19.03 0.14 -12.69
N ALA A 65 19.27 -1.11 -13.14
CA ALA A 65 18.25 -1.92 -13.79
C ALA A 65 17.09 -2.26 -12.83
N SER A 66 17.42 -2.77 -11.63
CA SER A 66 16.44 -3.08 -10.59
C SER A 66 15.69 -1.83 -10.12
N PHE A 67 16.39 -0.70 -10.00
CA PHE A 67 15.78 0.55 -9.57
C PHE A 67 14.82 1.11 -10.64
N SER A 68 15.17 0.97 -11.92
CA SER A 68 14.29 1.34 -13.03
C SER A 68 13.00 0.51 -13.02
N GLU A 69 13.09 -0.78 -12.70
CA GLU A 69 11.91 -1.65 -12.53
C GLU A 69 10.99 -1.22 -11.37
N VAL A 70 11.55 -0.67 -10.29
CA VAL A 70 10.77 -0.08 -9.20
C VAL A 70 10.03 1.16 -9.70
N LEU A 71 10.72 2.08 -10.37
CA LEU A 71 10.11 3.29 -10.90
C LEU A 71 9.01 2.99 -11.92
N LEU A 72 9.23 1.99 -12.78
CA LEU A 72 8.26 1.55 -13.78
C LEU A 72 6.96 1.05 -13.12
N LYS A 73 7.06 0.26 -12.05
CA LYS A 73 5.90 -0.23 -11.28
C LYS A 73 5.26 0.85 -10.42
N MET A 74 6.06 1.80 -9.93
CA MET A 74 5.57 2.91 -9.11
C MET A 74 4.59 3.81 -9.88
N GLY A 75 4.82 4.05 -11.17
CA GLY A 75 3.96 4.87 -12.02
C GLY A 75 2.46 4.52 -11.92
N PRO A 76 2.03 3.31 -12.33
CA PRO A 76 0.63 2.91 -12.25
C PRO A 76 0.10 2.85 -10.81
N LEU A 77 0.93 2.46 -9.83
CA LEU A 77 0.50 2.41 -8.42
C LEU A 77 0.19 3.80 -7.86
N LEU A 78 0.99 4.82 -8.21
CA LEU A 78 0.73 6.21 -7.83
C LEU A 78 -0.55 6.74 -8.48
N LEU A 79 -0.82 6.41 -9.74
CA LEU A 79 -2.07 6.77 -10.41
C LEU A 79 -3.29 6.17 -9.70
N ILE A 80 -3.21 4.89 -9.31
CA ILE A 80 -4.26 4.22 -8.53
C ILE A 80 -4.44 4.91 -7.18
N ALA A 81 -3.34 5.19 -6.46
CA ALA A 81 -3.38 5.87 -5.18
C ALA A 81 -4.07 7.23 -5.25
N GLN A 82 -3.81 8.02 -6.31
CA GLN A 82 -4.46 9.30 -6.53
C GLN A 82 -5.95 9.16 -6.82
N GLY A 83 -6.36 8.21 -7.66
CA GLY A 83 -7.77 7.92 -7.90
C GLY A 83 -8.51 7.52 -6.62
N LEU A 84 -7.87 6.68 -5.80
CA LEU A 84 -8.42 6.23 -4.53
C LEU A 84 -8.52 7.36 -3.50
N ALA A 85 -7.53 8.25 -3.44
CA ALA A 85 -7.56 9.43 -2.58
C ALA A 85 -8.73 10.35 -2.91
N ILE A 86 -9.06 10.54 -4.19
CA ILE A 86 -10.24 11.29 -4.63
C ILE A 86 -11.53 10.60 -4.16
N GLY A 87 -11.64 9.27 -4.36
CA GLY A 87 -12.79 8.48 -3.90
C GLY A 87 -13.01 8.59 -2.39
N PHE A 88 -11.96 8.44 -1.59
CA PHE A 88 -12.02 8.55 -0.13
C PHE A 88 -12.45 9.94 0.34
N ARG A 89 -12.03 11.01 -0.35
CA ARG A 89 -12.52 12.38 -0.06
C ARG A 89 -14.02 12.52 -0.35
N ALA A 90 -14.54 11.81 -1.35
CA ALA A 90 -15.96 11.74 -1.66
C ALA A 90 -16.75 10.75 -0.77
N LYS A 91 -16.09 10.10 0.22
CA LYS A 91 -16.64 9.01 1.03
C LYS A 91 -17.07 7.79 0.21
N ILE A 92 -16.51 7.61 -0.98
CA ILE A 92 -16.70 6.45 -1.83
C ILE A 92 -15.51 5.52 -1.63
N PHE A 93 -15.78 4.30 -1.20
CA PHE A 93 -14.75 3.30 -0.99
C PHE A 93 -14.70 2.36 -2.20
N ASN A 94 -13.56 2.31 -2.91
CA ASN A 94 -13.33 1.31 -3.95
C ASN A 94 -12.79 0.04 -3.27
N ILE A 95 -13.54 -1.05 -3.40
CA ILE A 95 -13.11 -2.40 -3.03
C ILE A 95 -12.64 -3.09 -4.30
N GLY A 96 -11.37 -3.52 -4.34
CA GLY A 96 -10.84 -4.29 -5.47
C GLY A 96 -9.97 -3.51 -6.46
N ALA A 97 -9.38 -2.39 -6.06
CA ALA A 97 -8.37 -1.69 -6.87
C ALA A 97 -7.24 -2.62 -7.36
N GLU A 98 -6.84 -3.61 -6.55
CA GLU A 98 -5.87 -4.64 -6.94
C GLU A 98 -6.39 -5.50 -8.11
N GLY A 99 -7.64 -5.95 -8.06
CA GLY A 99 -8.26 -6.71 -9.15
C GLY A 99 -8.39 -5.87 -10.43
N GLN A 100 -8.69 -4.57 -10.31
CA GLN A 100 -8.72 -3.64 -11.44
C GLN A 100 -7.34 -3.47 -12.07
N PHE A 101 -6.29 -3.37 -11.25
CA PHE A 101 -4.91 -3.34 -11.72
C PHE A 101 -4.54 -4.63 -12.47
N ILE A 102 -4.86 -5.80 -11.91
CA ILE A 102 -4.59 -7.11 -12.53
C ILE A 102 -5.35 -7.25 -13.86
N LEU A 103 -6.64 -6.93 -13.90
CA LEU A 103 -7.43 -6.98 -15.14
C LEU A 103 -6.85 -6.05 -16.20
N GLY A 104 -6.47 -4.81 -15.83
CA GLY A 104 -5.80 -3.88 -16.73
C GLY A 104 -4.49 -4.46 -17.29
N ALA A 105 -3.68 -5.09 -16.46
CA ALA A 105 -2.44 -5.75 -16.89
C ALA A 105 -2.70 -6.94 -17.84
N ILE A 106 -3.73 -7.75 -17.57
CA ILE A 106 -4.13 -8.86 -18.44
C ILE A 106 -4.55 -8.33 -19.82
N PHE A 107 -5.43 -7.34 -19.88
CA PHE A 107 -5.89 -6.79 -21.16
C PHE A 107 -4.77 -6.07 -21.92
N ALA A 108 -3.92 -5.31 -21.23
CA ALA A 108 -2.78 -4.63 -21.85
C ALA A 108 -1.76 -5.62 -22.44
N SER A 109 -1.46 -6.71 -21.72
CA SER A 109 -0.53 -7.74 -22.19
C SER A 109 -1.13 -8.66 -23.26
N ALA A 110 -2.46 -8.81 -23.33
CA ALA A 110 -3.12 -9.61 -24.36
C ALA A 110 -2.98 -8.98 -25.76
N ILE A 111 -3.01 -7.65 -25.89
CA ILE A 111 -2.97 -6.95 -27.18
C ILE A 111 -1.75 -7.35 -28.04
N PRO A 112 -0.49 -7.24 -27.56
CA PRO A 112 0.68 -7.64 -28.36
C PRO A 112 0.74 -9.14 -28.66
N ILE A 113 0.10 -9.99 -27.84
CA ILE A 113 0.04 -11.44 -28.08
C ILE A 113 -0.95 -11.77 -29.20
N TRP A 114 -2.15 -11.19 -29.16
CA TRP A 114 -3.25 -11.52 -30.08
C TRP A 114 -3.27 -10.65 -31.34
N LEU A 115 -2.68 -9.45 -31.30
CA LEU A 115 -2.49 -8.55 -32.44
C LEU A 115 -1.02 -8.12 -32.57
N PRO A 116 -0.08 -9.04 -32.89
CA PRO A 116 1.34 -8.69 -32.99
C PRO A 116 1.61 -7.64 -34.08
N GLN A 117 0.81 -7.63 -35.15
CA GLN A 117 0.92 -6.65 -36.23
C GLN A 117 0.50 -5.21 -35.84
N ALA A 118 -0.08 -5.00 -34.66
CA ALA A 118 -0.52 -3.69 -34.20
C ALA A 118 0.48 -2.99 -33.26
N THR A 119 1.61 -3.63 -32.94
CA THR A 119 2.63 -3.17 -31.98
C THR A 119 4.02 -3.25 -32.60
#